data_AF-A0A9P7FX93-F1
#
_entry.id   AF-A0A9P7FX93-F1
#
_cell.length_a   1.000
_cell.length_b   1.000
_cell.length_c   1.000
_cell.angle_alpha   90.00
_cell.angle_beta   90.00
_cell.angle_gamma   90.00
#
_symmetry.space_group_name_H-M   'P 1'
#
loop_
_entity.id
_entity.type
_entity.pdbx_description
1 polymer ?
#
loop_
_entity_poly.entity_id
_entity_poly.type
_entity_poly.pdbx_seq_one_letter_code
_entity_poly.pdbx_strand_id
1 'polypeptide(L)'
;MDRKKQILCFLVLVQRLDTEYASIETSDFNSICAYYQQFCSITDGNNPLNIWHWQALFAVVRALTGKLKEEAYRIIRETCEDLHGILMDSKGMDPPQTAMALTTRLLEGHRKLMEVLYEKHNEDREEFLKVHNIENPDSKYEIVG
;
A
#
# COMPACT_ATOMS: atom_id res chain seq x y z
N MET A 1 5.03 -14.74 18.66
CA MET A 1 4.32 -13.49 18.99
C MET A 1 2.82 -13.79 18.94
N ASP A 2 2.04 -13.35 19.92
CA ASP A 2 0.58 -13.59 19.97
C ASP A 2 -0.12 -12.83 18.83
N ARG A 3 -0.92 -13.54 18.02
CA ARG A 3 -1.61 -13.00 16.83
C ARG A 3 -2.48 -11.78 17.18
N LYS A 4 -3.11 -11.77 18.36
CA LYS A 4 -3.90 -10.62 18.82
C LYS A 4 -3.03 -9.39 19.06
N LYS A 5 -1.82 -9.57 19.63
CA LYS A 5 -0.86 -8.47 19.82
C LYS A 5 -0.36 -7.92 18.49
N GLN A 6 -0.17 -8.77 17.48
CA GLN A 6 0.23 -8.33 16.13
C GLN A 6 -0.83 -7.43 15.48
N ILE A 7 -2.09 -7.86 15.52
CA ILE A 7 -3.23 -7.10 14.99
C ILE A 7 -3.34 -5.74 15.69
N LEU A 8 -3.25 -5.73 17.03
CA LEU A 8 -3.31 -4.47 17.78
C LEU A 8 -2.13 -3.55 17.48
N CYS A 9 -0.90 -4.08 17.40
CA CYS A 9 0.26 -3.28 17.01
C CYS A 9 0.09 -2.69 15.60
N PHE A 10 -0.37 -3.48 14.64
CA PHE A 10 -0.66 -3.03 13.28
C PHE A 10 -1.66 -1.86 13.29
N LEU A 11 -2.80 -2.02 13.96
CA LEU A 11 -3.84 -0.98 14.02
C LEU A 11 -3.35 0.29 14.70
N VAL A 12 -2.56 0.19 15.78
CA VAL A 12 -2.00 1.37 16.45
C VAL A 12 -1.05 2.12 15.53
N LEU A 13 -0.19 1.42 14.77
CA LEU A 13 0.74 2.06 13.83
C LEU A 13 -0.02 2.74 12.69
N VAL A 14 -1.02 2.08 12.13
CA VAL A 14 -1.86 2.64 11.07
C VAL A 14 -2.66 3.85 11.55
N GLN A 15 -3.28 3.78 12.74
CA GLN A 15 -4.03 4.91 13.29
C GLN A 15 -3.13 6.13 13.54
N ARG A 16 -1.89 5.90 13.99
CA ARG A 16 -0.91 6.99 14.14
C ARG A 16 -0.58 7.64 12.80
N LEU A 17 -0.31 6.83 11.78
CA LEU A 17 -0.08 7.34 10.42
C LEU A 17 -1.29 8.16 9.92
N ASP A 18 -2.51 7.66 10.15
CA ASP A 18 -3.74 8.31 9.69
C ASP A 18 -4.06 9.63 10.40
N THR A 19 -3.58 9.84 11.63
CA THR A 19 -3.69 11.17 12.26
C THR A 19 -2.99 12.28 11.45
N GLU A 20 -2.01 11.91 10.62
CA GLU A 20 -1.33 12.83 9.72
C GLU A 20 -2.06 13.01 8.38
N TYR A 21 -3.06 12.17 8.06
CA TYR A 21 -3.78 12.20 6.77
C TYR A 21 -4.39 13.57 6.46
N ALA A 22 -5.03 14.21 7.43
CA ALA A 22 -5.64 15.53 7.27
C ALA A 22 -4.62 16.64 6.96
N SER A 23 -3.33 16.41 7.23
CA SER A 23 -2.23 17.34 6.93
C SER A 23 -1.57 17.09 5.58
N ILE A 24 -1.93 15.99 4.90
CA ILE A 24 -1.35 15.61 3.61
C ILE A 24 -2.04 16.38 2.50
N GLU A 25 -1.25 17.00 1.64
CA GLU A 25 -1.75 17.61 0.41
C GLU A 25 -2.13 16.50 -0.58
N THR A 26 -3.40 16.08 -0.56
CA THR A 26 -3.89 14.97 -1.40
C THR A 26 -3.88 15.31 -2.90
N SER A 27 -3.81 16.59 -3.26
CA SER A 27 -3.59 17.09 -4.63
C SER A 27 -2.16 16.89 -5.14
N ASP A 28 -1.19 16.73 -4.25
CA ASP A 28 0.21 16.49 -4.62
C ASP A 28 0.50 14.99 -4.70
N PHE A 29 0.95 14.55 -5.87
CA PHE A 29 1.25 13.16 -6.13
C PHE A 29 2.35 12.61 -5.21
N ASN A 30 3.41 13.40 -4.94
CA ASN A 30 4.53 12.91 -4.14
C ASN A 30 4.14 12.73 -2.67
N SER A 31 3.35 13.67 -2.14
CA SER A 31 2.80 13.64 -0.79
C SER A 31 1.92 12.40 -0.58
N ILE A 32 0.93 12.17 -1.44
CA ILE A 32 0.04 11.00 -1.27
C ILE A 32 0.78 9.68 -1.51
N CYS A 33 1.75 9.66 -2.43
CA CYS A 33 2.58 8.50 -2.72
C CYS A 33 3.48 8.14 -1.53
N ALA A 34 4.05 9.14 -0.86
CA ALA A 34 4.83 8.93 0.37
C ALA A 34 3.95 8.38 1.51
N TYR A 35 2.73 8.90 1.67
CA TYR A 35 1.77 8.37 2.65
C TYR A 35 1.41 6.91 2.38
N TYR A 36 1.06 6.59 1.14
CA TYR A 36 0.70 5.24 0.73
C TYR A 36 1.88 4.26 0.93
N GLN A 37 3.11 4.69 0.63
CA GLN A 37 4.32 3.91 0.89
C GLN A 37 4.52 3.60 2.37
N GLN A 38 4.25 4.55 3.27
CA GLN A 38 4.32 4.32 4.71
C GLN A 38 3.29 3.29 5.16
N PHE A 39 2.07 3.36 4.62
CA PHE A 39 1.02 2.39 4.87
C PHE A 39 1.45 0.96 4.51
N CYS A 40 1.94 0.77 3.28
CA CYS A 40 2.48 -0.52 2.81
C CYS A 40 3.63 -1.04 3.68
N SER A 41 4.49 -0.15 4.19
CA SER A 41 5.62 -0.53 5.03
C SER A 41 5.17 -1.05 6.40
N ILE A 42 4.12 -0.46 6.97
CA ILE A 42 3.52 -0.88 8.25
C ILE A 42 2.90 -2.29 8.13
N THR A 43 2.23 -2.59 7.01
CA THR A 43 1.52 -3.87 6.82
C THR A 43 2.48 -5.05 6.69
N ASP A 44 3.68 -4.80 6.17
CA ASP A 44 4.77 -5.77 6.08
C ASP A 44 5.59 -5.90 7.39
N GLY A 45 5.08 -5.31 8.49
CA GLY A 45 5.67 -5.42 9.81
C GLY A 45 7.03 -4.73 9.96
N ASN A 46 7.34 -3.74 9.11
CA ASN A 46 8.66 -3.10 9.02
C ASN A 46 9.82 -4.10 8.84
N ASN A 47 9.57 -5.23 8.18
CA ASN A 47 10.64 -6.17 7.84
C ASN A 47 11.70 -5.44 7.00
N PRO A 48 12.98 -5.37 7.44
CA PRO A 48 14.03 -4.67 6.71
C PRO A 48 14.22 -5.14 5.28
N LEU A 49 13.90 -6.40 4.98
CA LEU A 49 13.94 -6.96 3.63
C LEU A 49 12.83 -6.38 2.74
N ASN A 50 11.67 -6.06 3.31
CA ASN A 50 10.52 -5.51 2.59
C ASN A 50 10.64 -3.99 2.38
N ILE A 51 11.49 -3.29 3.15
CA ILE A 51 11.76 -1.85 2.95
C ILE A 51 12.31 -1.60 1.53
N TRP A 52 13.22 -2.45 1.08
CA TRP A 52 13.82 -2.35 -0.25
C TRP A 52 12.81 -2.59 -1.37
N HIS A 53 11.89 -3.54 -1.19
CA HIS A 53 10.78 -3.78 -2.12
C HIS A 53 9.91 -2.55 -2.30
N TRP A 54 9.43 -1.95 -1.20
CA TRP A 54 8.57 -0.76 -1.26
C TRP A 54 9.33 0.45 -1.83
N GLN A 55 10.59 0.65 -1.44
CA GLN A 55 11.42 1.71 -2.04
C GLN A 55 11.57 1.54 -3.55
N ALA A 56 11.85 0.33 -4.02
CA ALA A 56 12.01 0.04 -5.44
C ALA A 56 10.71 0.27 -6.21
N LEU A 57 9.58 -0.28 -5.71
CA LEU A 57 8.27 -0.09 -6.31
C LEU A 57 7.92 1.40 -6.45
N PHE A 58 8.04 2.16 -5.36
CA PHE A 58 7.67 3.56 -5.37
C PHE A 58 8.65 4.45 -6.15
N ALA A 59 9.90 4.01 -6.36
CA ALA A 59 10.79 4.66 -7.32
C ALA A 59 10.26 4.52 -8.76
N VAL A 60 9.77 3.33 -9.15
CA VAL A 60 9.16 3.13 -10.48
C VAL A 60 7.87 3.94 -10.63
N VAL A 61 7.02 3.94 -9.61
CA VAL A 61 5.78 4.74 -9.58
C VAL A 61 6.07 6.24 -9.73
N ARG A 62 7.10 6.75 -9.06
CA ARG A 62 7.51 8.16 -9.20
C ARG A 62 8.10 8.50 -10.58
N ALA A 63 8.64 7.50 -11.28
CA ALA A 63 9.14 7.63 -12.64
C ALA A 63 8.03 7.48 -13.72
N LEU A 64 6.76 7.33 -13.33
CA LEU A 64 5.65 7.36 -14.28
C LEU A 64 5.45 8.77 -14.86
N THR A 65 4.99 8.85 -16.09
CA THR A 65 4.67 10.11 -16.78
C THR A 65 3.36 9.99 -17.56
N GLY A 66 2.72 11.11 -17.87
CA GLY A 66 1.47 11.18 -18.63
C GLY A 66 0.33 10.38 -17.99
N LYS A 67 -0.46 9.69 -18.83
CA LYS A 67 -1.67 8.95 -18.41
C LYS A 67 -1.40 7.88 -17.35
N LEU A 68 -0.25 7.21 -17.41
CA LEU A 68 0.12 6.19 -16.41
C LEU A 68 0.36 6.80 -15.04
N LYS A 69 0.95 8.01 -14.99
CA LYS A 69 1.11 8.75 -13.73
C LYS A 69 -0.23 9.19 -13.18
N GLU A 70 -1.13 9.69 -14.03
CA GLU A 70 -2.48 10.09 -13.64
C GLU A 70 -3.28 8.91 -13.07
N GLU A 71 -3.18 7.74 -13.71
CA GLU A 71 -3.87 6.54 -13.26
C GLU A 71 -3.29 5.98 -11.96
N ALA A 72 -1.97 5.91 -11.83
CA ALA A 72 -1.32 5.51 -10.58
C ALA A 72 -1.67 6.49 -9.45
N TYR A 73 -1.68 7.80 -9.73
CA TYR A 73 -2.09 8.81 -8.77
C TYR A 73 -3.53 8.60 -8.31
N ARG A 74 -4.46 8.38 -9.24
CA ARG A 74 -5.87 8.11 -8.94
C ARG A 74 -6.03 6.88 -8.04
N ILE A 75 -5.39 5.76 -8.40
CA ILE A 75 -5.43 4.52 -7.61
C ILE A 75 -4.89 4.74 -6.19
N ILE A 76 -3.74 5.40 -6.08
CA ILE A 76 -3.12 5.68 -4.78
C ILE A 76 -4.03 6.57 -3.93
N ARG A 77 -4.57 7.65 -4.52
CA ARG A 77 -5.44 8.58 -3.81
C ARG A 77 -6.71 7.91 -3.32
N GLU A 78 -7.43 7.21 -4.19
CA GLU A 78 -8.66 6.47 -3.85
C GLU A 78 -8.39 5.42 -2.76
N THR A 79 -7.26 4.70 -2.85
CA THR A 79 -6.91 3.70 -1.83
C THR A 79 -6.65 4.37 -0.49
N CYS A 80 -5.94 5.51 -0.46
CA CYS A 80 -5.69 6.25 0.78
C CYS A 80 -6.97 6.83 1.39
N GLU A 81 -7.86 7.38 0.54
CA GLU A 81 -9.18 7.88 0.96
C GLU A 81 -10.03 6.76 1.59
N ASP A 82 -10.04 5.57 0.99
CA ASP A 82 -10.79 4.44 1.52
C ASP A 82 -10.18 3.87 2.81
N LEU A 83 -8.84 3.80 2.90
CA LEU A 83 -8.16 3.40 4.14
C LEU A 83 -8.49 4.37 5.28
N HIS A 84 -8.48 5.67 5.01
CA HIS A 84 -8.90 6.69 5.97
C HIS A 84 -10.38 6.50 6.38
N GLY A 85 -11.28 6.27 5.41
CA GLY A 85 -12.69 5.98 5.66
C GLY A 85 -12.89 4.78 6.60
N ILE A 86 -12.20 3.66 6.33
CA ILE A 86 -12.24 2.47 7.19
C ILE A 86 -11.82 2.80 8.63
N LEU A 87 -10.79 3.62 8.80
CA LEU A 87 -10.31 4.01 10.14
C LEU A 87 -11.30 4.92 10.87
N MET A 88 -11.91 5.87 10.16
CA MET A 88 -12.93 6.75 10.72
C MET A 88 -14.17 5.98 11.18
N ASP A 89 -14.57 4.96 10.42
CA ASP A 89 -15.72 4.12 10.71
C ASP A 89 -15.41 3.00 11.73
N SER A 90 -14.13 2.75 12.04
CA SER A 90 -13.71 1.67 12.94
C SER A 90 -14.10 1.83 14.42
N LYS A 91 -14.72 2.96 14.80
CA LYS A 91 -15.13 3.23 16.18
C LYS A 91 -16.16 2.22 16.66
N GLY A 92 -15.76 1.39 17.63
CA GLY A 92 -16.61 0.34 18.18
C GLY A 92 -16.65 -0.95 17.35
N MET A 93 -15.87 -1.05 16.28
CA MET A 93 -15.69 -2.28 15.50
C MET A 93 -14.68 -3.22 16.16
N ASP A 94 -14.81 -4.52 15.86
CA ASP A 94 -13.86 -5.54 16.32
C ASP A 94 -12.48 -5.33 15.66
N PRO A 95 -11.37 -5.23 16.43
CA PRO A 95 -10.06 -4.92 15.86
C PRO A 95 -9.60 -5.88 14.74
N PRO A 96 -9.74 -7.22 14.87
CA PRO A 96 -9.51 -8.14 13.75
C PRO A 96 -10.28 -7.81 12.46
N GLN A 97 -11.54 -7.41 12.56
CA GLN A 97 -12.35 -7.04 11.38
C GLN A 97 -11.84 -5.77 10.71
N THR A 98 -11.53 -4.74 11.49
CA THR A 98 -10.91 -3.50 10.98
C THR A 98 -9.58 -3.80 10.30
N ALA A 99 -8.75 -4.62 10.93
CA ALA A 99 -7.44 -4.97 10.37
C ALA A 99 -7.56 -5.74 9.05
N MET A 100 -8.54 -6.63 8.95
CA MET A 100 -8.85 -7.35 7.72
C MET A 100 -9.32 -6.39 6.63
N ALA A 101 -10.26 -5.48 6.92
CA ALA A 101 -10.76 -4.50 5.95
C ALA A 101 -9.64 -3.61 5.39
N LEU A 102 -8.75 -3.10 6.26
CA LEU A 102 -7.58 -2.31 5.86
C LEU A 102 -6.65 -3.11 4.94
N THR A 103 -6.33 -4.35 5.34
CA THR A 103 -5.43 -5.21 4.56
C THR A 103 -6.04 -5.54 3.20
N THR A 104 -7.31 -5.89 3.14
CA THR A 104 -8.01 -6.17 1.88
C THR A 104 -7.98 -4.96 0.95
N ARG A 105 -8.33 -3.77 1.46
CA ARG A 105 -8.37 -2.56 0.63
C ARG A 105 -6.98 -2.18 0.11
N LEU A 106 -5.97 -2.31 0.96
CA LEU A 106 -4.58 -2.07 0.56
C LEU A 106 -4.11 -3.04 -0.53
N LEU A 107 -4.41 -4.33 -0.38
CA LEU A 107 -4.05 -5.35 -1.37
C LEU A 107 -4.71 -5.09 -2.74
N GLU A 108 -5.98 -4.67 -2.74
CA GLU A 108 -6.67 -4.28 -3.98
C GLU A 108 -6.02 -3.07 -4.65
N GLY A 109 -5.71 -2.02 -3.88
CA GLY A 109 -5.02 -0.83 -4.39
C GLY A 109 -3.64 -1.17 -4.95
N HIS A 110 -2.89 -2.02 -4.25
CA HIS A 110 -1.59 -2.48 -4.68
C HIS A 110 -1.66 -3.32 -5.97
N ARG A 111 -2.64 -4.23 -6.10
CA ARG A 111 -2.83 -5.02 -7.32
C ARG A 111 -3.10 -4.14 -8.55
N LYS A 112 -4.02 -3.17 -8.42
CA LYS A 112 -4.32 -2.21 -9.49
C LYS A 112 -3.10 -1.38 -9.87
N LEU A 113 -2.32 -0.95 -8.88
CA LEU A 113 -1.09 -0.20 -9.14
C LEU A 113 -0.08 -1.04 -9.93
N MET A 114 0.07 -2.33 -9.58
CA MET A 114 0.96 -3.24 -10.31
C MET A 114 0.51 -3.46 -11.76
N GLU A 115 -0.79 -3.54 -12.02
CA GLU A 115 -1.33 -3.63 -13.40
C GLU A 115 -0.90 -2.42 -14.25
N VAL A 116 -0.98 -1.20 -13.71
CA VAL A 116 -0.50 0.02 -14.39
C VAL A 116 1.01 -0.04 -14.68
N LEU A 117 1.79 -0.61 -13.75
CA LEU A 117 3.23 -0.75 -13.94
C LEU A 117 3.57 -1.77 -15.03
N TYR A 118 2.85 -2.89 -15.11
CA TYR A 118 3.06 -3.88 -16.17
C TYR A 118 2.69 -3.32 -17.55
N GLU A 119 1.61 -2.54 -17.66
CA GLU A 119 1.22 -1.87 -18.90
C GLU A 119 2.30 -0.93 -19.43
N LYS A 120 3.00 -0.19 -18.55
CA LYS A 120 4.08 0.72 -18.95
C LYS A 120 5.23 -0.01 -19.63
N HIS A 121 5.57 -1.17 -19.10
CA HIS A 121 6.79 -1.86 -19.48
C HIS A 121 6.57 -2.79 -20.69
N ASN A 122 5.33 -3.19 -20.99
CA ASN A 122 5.02 -4.17 -22.04
C ASN A 122 5.91 -5.43 -21.91
N GLU A 123 6.35 -5.70 -20.68
CA GLU A 123 7.29 -6.72 -20.27
C GLU A 123 6.52 -7.88 -19.64
N ASP A 124 7.12 -9.06 -19.67
CA ASP A 124 6.64 -10.16 -18.85
C ASP A 124 6.66 -9.75 -17.38
N ARG A 125 5.58 -10.06 -16.65
CA ARG A 125 5.42 -9.73 -15.23
C ARG A 125 6.62 -10.17 -14.39
N GLU A 126 7.17 -11.35 -14.63
CA GLU A 126 8.35 -11.83 -13.90
C GLU A 126 9.62 -11.09 -14.26
N GLU A 127 9.75 -10.64 -15.51
CA GLU A 127 10.89 -9.87 -15.99
C GLU A 127 10.91 -8.48 -15.35
N PHE A 128 9.77 -7.77 -15.36
CA PHE A 128 9.62 -6.48 -14.68
C PHE A 128 10.01 -6.56 -13.20
N LEU A 129 9.48 -7.57 -12.49
CA LEU A 129 9.77 -7.78 -11.07
C LEU A 129 11.27 -8.00 -10.83
N LYS A 130 11.94 -8.79 -11.67
CA LYS A 130 13.39 -9.04 -11.60
C LYS A 130 14.21 -7.77 -11.89
N VAL A 131 13.90 -7.07 -12.99
CA VAL A 131 14.63 -5.88 -13.42
C VAL A 131 14.56 -4.76 -12.39
N HIS A 132 13.40 -4.61 -11.74
CA HIS A 132 13.17 -3.57 -10.75
C HIS A 132 13.41 -4.02 -9.30
N ASN A 133 13.83 -5.27 -9.07
CA ASN A 133 14.05 -5.85 -7.75
C ASN A 133 12.80 -5.72 -6.84
N ILE A 134 11.63 -5.96 -7.43
CA ILE A 134 10.32 -5.92 -6.77
C ILE A 134 9.88 -7.36 -6.53
N GLU A 135 9.68 -7.77 -5.28
CA GLU A 135 9.08 -9.07 -4.94
C GLU A 135 7.65 -9.23 -5.52
N ASN A 136 7.30 -10.45 -5.92
CA ASN A 136 5.98 -10.73 -6.48
C ASN A 136 4.91 -10.55 -5.39
N PRO A 137 3.93 -9.64 -5.55
CA PRO A 137 2.86 -9.47 -4.57
C PRO A 137 2.06 -10.74 -4.32
N ASP A 138 1.89 -11.62 -5.32
CA ASP A 138 1.12 -12.85 -5.14
C ASP A 138 1.87 -13.85 -4.24
N SER A 139 3.20 -13.81 -4.19
CA SER A 139 4.03 -14.70 -3.35
C SER A 139 4.00 -14.34 -1.87
N LYS A 140 3.65 -13.09 -1.52
CA LYS A 140 3.62 -12.61 -0.13
C LYS A 140 2.32 -12.91 0.60
N TYR A 141 1.22 -13.10 -0.14
CA TYR A 141 -0.12 -13.09 0.43
C TYR A 141 -0.92 -14.40 0.24
N GLU A 142 -0.27 -15.50 -0.20
CA GLU A 142 -0.82 -16.86 -0.17
C GLU A 142 -1.15 -17.38 1.26
N ILE A 143 -0.84 -16.62 2.31
CA ILE A 143 -1.08 -17.01 3.73
C ILE A 143 -2.47 -16.58 4.23
N VAL A 144 -3.35 -16.08 3.35
CA VAL A 144 -4.75 -15.79 3.70
C VAL A 144 -5.71 -16.66 2.89
N GLY A 145 -5.47 -17.97 2.94
CA GLY A 145 -6.38 -19.04 2.50
C GLY A 145 -6.56 -20.07 3.60
#